data_AF-A0AAW0I9R6-F1
#
_entry.id   AF-A0AAW0I9R6-F1
#
_cell.length_a   1.000
_cell.length_b   1.000
_cell.length_c   1.000
_cell.angle_alpha   90.00
_cell.angle_beta   90.00
_cell.angle_gamma   90.00
#
_symmetry.space_group_name_H-M   'P 1'
#
loop_
_entity.id
_entity.type
_entity.pdbx_description
1 polymer ?
#
loop_
_entity_poly.entity_id
_entity_poly.type
_entity_poly.pdbx_seq_one_letter_code
_entity_poly.pdbx_strand_id
1 'polypeptide(L)'
;MLGCWADTFSPPAASSLPLVMDSIIQALAELERKVPVTEASSTASARILSANHFSPHNSLHQYLLRKAPSHNTAESEPHSLSPELQALISEVAQHDVQDGQEYGVVLAPDGSTVAVKPLLVGLEAALQGHGVTNLPSDCLDTPCDAGDTTTNVTAIWPGLMAASTKASSTDVEATLPNGKAKTPTTVDRLLAVILAEDLGLTFLHGSQTQSSPGLGTEGCWDQLSAPRVFTLLDPKASRLTMAFLNGALDGALLGNHLSRISRPRPPLSHLLREYYGDGVAGDPKFRSNFRRQNGAALTSAPTLAQQVWEALVQLQRLEPKQPQLQNMTQEELAQVATLATKEFTETFLGCPAILPRCRWGAAPYRGNPTPLRLPLGFLYVHHTYVPAPPCTTFQRCAANMRSMQRFHQNVRHWDDIGYSFVVGSDGYVYEGRGWHWVGAHTRGHNTRGFGVAFVGNYTGSLPSDAALKTVRDVLPSCAIRLGHLLPDYKLLGHRQLVHSDCPGNALFNLLRTWPHFTAVSLPVTAHGIVCTVCSEHTSSALALPQSACLLLDCQHLCWHPSDL
;
A
#
# COMPACT_ATOMS: atom_id res chain seq x y z
N MET A 1 -46.36 18.03 11.29
CA MET A 1 -45.65 16.75 11.53
C MET A 1 -45.14 16.26 10.19
N LEU A 2 -43.92 16.63 9.82
CA LEU A 2 -43.25 16.16 8.61
C LEU A 2 -42.16 15.19 9.06
N GLY A 3 -42.36 13.90 8.77
CA GLY A 3 -41.43 12.84 9.13
C GLY A 3 -40.19 12.90 8.25
N CYS A 4 -39.03 13.02 8.89
CA CYS A 4 -37.73 12.82 8.28
C CYS A 4 -37.58 11.33 7.93
N TRP A 5 -37.41 11.00 6.65
CA TRP A 5 -36.92 9.69 6.24
C TRP A 5 -35.40 9.71 6.45
N ALA A 6 -34.95 9.15 7.57
CA ALA A 6 -33.59 8.69 7.70
C ALA A 6 -33.51 7.33 6.97
N ASP A 7 -32.78 7.30 5.84
CA ASP A 7 -32.48 6.06 5.15
C ASP A 7 -31.66 5.17 6.08
N THR A 8 -32.33 4.19 6.67
CA THR A 8 -31.71 3.16 7.50
C THR A 8 -31.14 2.11 6.57
N PHE A 9 -29.81 2.08 6.45
CA PHE A 9 -29.09 0.98 5.84
C PHE A 9 -29.50 -0.32 6.53
N SER A 10 -30.30 -1.15 5.85
CA SER A 10 -30.59 -2.50 6.30
C SER A 10 -29.57 -3.42 5.64
N PRO A 11 -28.72 -4.13 6.40
CA PRO A 11 -27.76 -5.05 5.80
C PRO A 11 -28.53 -6.11 5.01
N PRO A 12 -28.12 -6.42 3.76
CA PRO A 12 -28.72 -7.51 3.00
C PRO A 12 -28.58 -8.83 3.77
N ALA A 13 -29.45 -9.80 3.47
CA ALA A 13 -29.38 -11.14 4.09
C ALA A 13 -27.95 -11.69 3.97
N ALA A 14 -27.25 -11.78 5.10
CA ALA A 14 -25.83 -12.08 5.14
C ALA A 14 -25.55 -13.45 4.51
N SER A 15 -24.60 -13.52 3.57
CA SER A 15 -24.15 -14.79 3.04
C SER A 15 -23.49 -15.61 4.16
N SER A 16 -23.62 -16.94 4.13
CA SER A 16 -22.82 -17.81 5.00
C SER A 16 -21.41 -18.04 4.46
N LEU A 17 -21.12 -17.60 3.24
CA LEU A 17 -19.82 -17.81 2.59
C LEU A 17 -18.75 -16.88 3.18
N PRO A 18 -17.49 -17.36 3.32
CA PRO A 18 -16.37 -16.50 3.61
C PRO A 18 -16.20 -15.38 2.57
N LEU A 19 -15.88 -14.17 3.05
CA LEU A 19 -15.60 -13.00 2.23
C LEU A 19 -14.18 -13.07 1.66
N VAL A 20 -13.99 -13.91 0.65
CA VAL A 20 -12.70 -14.13 -0.03
C VAL A 20 -12.79 -13.83 -1.52
N MET A 21 -11.69 -13.35 -2.11
CA MET A 21 -11.64 -13.00 -3.55
C MET A 21 -11.94 -14.19 -4.46
N ASP A 22 -11.57 -15.41 -4.05
CA ASP A 22 -11.86 -16.63 -4.81
C ASP A 22 -13.37 -16.84 -5.03
N SER A 23 -14.21 -16.43 -4.08
CA SER A 23 -15.67 -16.49 -4.21
C SER A 23 -16.18 -15.49 -5.26
N ILE A 24 -15.56 -14.31 -5.37
CA ILE A 24 -15.87 -13.32 -6.42
C ILE A 24 -15.46 -13.86 -7.79
N ILE A 25 -14.28 -14.47 -7.89
CA ILE A 25 -13.78 -15.12 -9.11
C ILE A 25 -14.72 -16.26 -9.52
N GLN A 26 -15.24 -17.04 -8.57
CA GLN A 26 -16.20 -18.10 -8.82
C GLN A 26 -17.53 -17.57 -9.34
N ALA A 27 -18.07 -16.50 -8.75
CA ALA A 27 -19.29 -15.84 -9.22
C ALA A 27 -19.13 -15.33 -10.67
N LEU A 28 -18.00 -14.69 -10.98
CA LEU A 28 -17.68 -14.28 -12.35
C LEU A 28 -17.63 -15.46 -13.32
N ALA A 29 -16.95 -16.55 -12.95
CA ALA A 29 -16.82 -17.73 -13.80
C ALA A 29 -18.19 -18.38 -14.09
N GLU A 30 -19.10 -18.37 -13.11
CA GLU A 30 -20.45 -18.91 -13.30
C GLU A 30 -21.29 -18.05 -14.26
N LEU A 31 -21.19 -16.71 -14.14
CA LEU A 31 -21.83 -15.78 -15.08
C LEU A 31 -21.27 -15.94 -16.49
N GLU A 32 -19.95 -16.03 -16.62
CA GLU A 32 -19.24 -16.16 -17.91
C GLU A 32 -19.46 -17.51 -18.59
N ARG A 33 -19.82 -18.57 -17.86
CA ARG A 33 -20.15 -19.88 -18.45
C ARG A 33 -21.51 -19.90 -19.15
N LYS A 34 -22.43 -19.02 -18.76
CA LYS A 34 -23.83 -19.01 -19.24
C LYS A 34 -24.00 -18.23 -20.56
N VAL A 35 -22.97 -17.54 -21.02
CA VAL A 35 -22.96 -16.74 -22.27
C VAL A 35 -21.65 -17.01 -23.04
N PRO A 36 -21.64 -17.06 -24.39
CA PRO A 36 -20.39 -17.16 -25.15
C PRO A 36 -19.42 -16.03 -24.80
N VAL A 37 -18.17 -16.37 -24.47
CA VAL A 37 -17.12 -15.41 -24.08
C VAL A 37 -16.90 -14.39 -25.20
N THR A 38 -17.50 -13.22 -25.01
CA THR A 38 -17.46 -12.06 -25.90
C THR A 38 -17.32 -10.82 -25.02
N GLU A 39 -16.88 -9.69 -25.59
CA GLU A 39 -16.77 -8.43 -24.84
C GLU A 39 -18.10 -7.98 -24.21
N ALA A 40 -19.22 -8.27 -24.88
CA ALA A 40 -20.56 -8.06 -24.34
C ALA A 40 -20.81 -8.92 -23.09
N SER A 41 -20.33 -10.17 -23.08
CA SER A 41 -20.41 -11.06 -21.92
C SER A 41 -19.58 -10.56 -20.75
N SER A 42 -18.32 -10.18 -20.95
CA SER A 42 -17.47 -9.67 -19.84
C SER A 42 -18.00 -8.35 -19.29
N THR A 43 -18.48 -7.48 -20.18
CA THR A 43 -19.14 -6.22 -19.77
C THR A 43 -20.43 -6.50 -19.01
N ALA A 44 -21.23 -7.47 -19.45
CA ALA A 44 -22.44 -7.90 -18.76
C ALA A 44 -22.12 -8.54 -17.40
N SER A 45 -21.10 -9.37 -17.29
CA SER A 45 -20.69 -9.98 -16.01
C SER A 45 -20.21 -8.92 -15.02
N ALA A 46 -19.34 -7.99 -15.45
CA ALA A 46 -18.92 -6.86 -14.62
C ALA A 46 -20.13 -6.01 -14.19
N ARG A 47 -21.03 -5.72 -15.14
CA ARG A 47 -22.28 -5.00 -14.88
C ARG A 47 -23.21 -5.73 -13.94
N ILE A 48 -23.39 -7.03 -14.05
CA ILE A 48 -24.31 -7.77 -13.16
C ILE A 48 -23.79 -7.73 -11.72
N LEU A 49 -22.46 -7.81 -11.54
CA LEU A 49 -21.85 -7.68 -10.23
C LEU A 49 -21.88 -6.24 -9.69
N SER A 50 -21.86 -5.23 -10.56
CA SER A 50 -21.88 -3.82 -10.17
C SER A 50 -23.32 -3.26 -10.02
N ALA A 51 -24.26 -3.70 -10.86
CA ALA A 51 -25.56 -3.07 -11.11
C ALA A 51 -26.69 -3.48 -10.18
N ASN A 52 -26.55 -4.54 -9.37
CA ASN A 52 -27.69 -4.98 -8.56
C ASN A 52 -28.02 -4.05 -7.39
N HIS A 53 -27.14 -3.13 -6.97
CA HIS A 53 -27.42 -2.15 -5.92
C HIS A 53 -26.59 -0.87 -6.03
N PHE A 54 -26.31 -0.37 -7.24
CA PHE A 54 -25.78 0.98 -7.36
C PHE A 54 -26.80 1.96 -6.76
N SER A 55 -26.41 2.61 -5.67
CA SER A 55 -27.15 3.75 -5.16
C SER A 55 -27.34 4.75 -6.33
N PRO A 56 -28.55 5.34 -6.52
CA PRO A 56 -28.85 6.27 -7.63
C PRO A 56 -27.97 7.52 -7.73
N HIS A 57 -26.95 7.65 -6.88
CA HIS A 57 -26.22 8.87 -6.55
C HIS A 57 -24.79 8.94 -7.08
N ASN A 58 -24.33 8.04 -7.96
CA ASN A 58 -23.04 8.25 -8.62
C ASN A 58 -23.25 8.75 -10.05
N SER A 59 -23.74 9.99 -10.15
CA SER A 59 -24.03 10.63 -11.44
C SER A 59 -22.78 10.82 -12.29
N LEU A 60 -21.61 11.02 -11.67
CA LEU A 60 -20.32 11.13 -12.35
C LEU A 60 -19.93 9.81 -13.01
N HIS A 61 -20.02 8.69 -12.30
CA HIS A 61 -19.77 7.37 -12.86
C HIS A 61 -20.75 7.06 -14.00
N GLN A 62 -22.05 7.33 -13.82
CA GLN A 62 -23.02 7.17 -14.90
C GLN A 62 -22.72 8.07 -16.09
N TYR A 63 -22.30 9.32 -15.87
CA TYR A 63 -21.96 10.25 -16.94
C TYR A 63 -20.70 9.82 -17.71
N LEU A 64 -19.66 9.41 -17.00
CA LEU A 64 -18.38 8.98 -17.59
C LEU A 64 -18.51 7.62 -18.32
N LEU A 65 -19.47 6.78 -17.92
CA LEU A 65 -19.72 5.46 -18.53
C LEU A 65 -20.83 5.44 -19.61
N ARG A 66 -21.69 6.46 -19.74
CA ARG A 66 -22.88 6.37 -20.60
C ARG A 66 -22.67 6.89 -22.03
N LYS A 67 -22.84 5.96 -22.99
CA LYS A 67 -23.53 6.22 -24.26
C LYS A 67 -25.05 5.96 -24.06
N ALA A 68 -25.91 6.73 -24.72
CA ALA A 68 -27.38 6.70 -24.63
C ALA A 68 -27.98 5.28 -24.63
N PRO A 69 -29.14 5.05 -23.97
CA PRO A 69 -29.76 3.74 -23.95
C PRO A 69 -30.15 3.38 -25.39
N SER A 70 -29.44 2.45 -26.00
CA SER A 70 -29.97 1.78 -27.18
C SER A 70 -31.12 0.89 -26.71
N HIS A 71 -32.34 1.38 -26.85
CA HIS A 71 -33.53 0.53 -26.94
C HIS A 71 -33.27 -0.51 -28.03
N ASN A 72 -32.78 -1.70 -27.65
CA ASN A 72 -32.74 -2.96 -28.42
C ASN A 72 -31.74 -3.97 -27.82
N THR A 73 -31.67 -4.07 -26.48
CA THR A 73 -31.25 -5.33 -25.85
C THR A 73 -32.45 -5.78 -25.06
N ALA A 74 -33.11 -6.84 -25.54
CA ALA A 74 -34.12 -7.54 -24.77
C ALA A 74 -33.52 -7.80 -23.38
N GLU A 75 -34.23 -7.38 -22.33
CA GLU A 75 -33.95 -7.79 -20.95
C GLU A 75 -33.80 -9.30 -20.95
N SER A 76 -32.56 -9.74 -20.95
CA SER A 76 -32.22 -11.15 -20.84
C SER A 76 -32.47 -11.46 -19.37
N GLU A 77 -33.35 -12.42 -19.08
CA GLU A 77 -33.64 -12.82 -17.70
C GLU A 77 -32.33 -12.97 -16.89
N PRO A 78 -32.29 -12.49 -15.63
CA PRO A 78 -31.06 -12.51 -14.84
C PRO A 78 -30.58 -13.96 -14.72
N HIS A 79 -29.47 -14.27 -15.39
CA HIS A 79 -28.89 -15.60 -15.39
C HIS A 79 -28.50 -15.97 -13.95
N SER A 80 -29.32 -16.82 -13.32
CA SER A 80 -29.35 -17.01 -11.88
C SER A 80 -28.05 -17.62 -11.36
N LEU A 81 -27.21 -16.83 -10.70
CA LEU A 81 -26.16 -17.34 -9.81
C LEU A 81 -26.76 -18.35 -8.82
N SER A 82 -25.94 -19.23 -8.23
CA SER A 82 -26.40 -19.98 -7.06
C SER A 82 -26.92 -18.99 -5.99
N PRO A 83 -27.97 -19.34 -5.21
CA PRO A 83 -28.49 -18.44 -4.18
C PRO A 83 -27.43 -17.91 -3.22
N GLU A 84 -26.44 -18.75 -2.89
CA GLU A 84 -25.33 -18.40 -1.99
C GLU A 84 -24.39 -17.38 -2.61
N LEU A 85 -24.04 -17.55 -3.91
CA LEU A 85 -23.21 -16.60 -4.64
C LEU A 85 -23.98 -15.31 -4.93
N GLN A 86 -25.28 -15.38 -5.21
CA GLN A 86 -26.12 -14.20 -5.37
C GLN A 86 -26.13 -13.37 -4.08
N ALA A 87 -26.33 -14.00 -2.93
CA ALA A 87 -26.29 -13.33 -1.63
C ALA A 87 -24.92 -12.71 -1.35
N LEU A 88 -23.82 -13.43 -1.64
CA LEU A 88 -22.46 -12.91 -1.49
C LEU A 88 -22.24 -11.67 -2.37
N ILE A 89 -22.65 -11.71 -3.63
CA ILE A 89 -22.49 -10.58 -4.54
C ILE A 89 -23.31 -9.38 -4.07
N SER A 90 -24.55 -9.59 -3.63
CA SER A 90 -25.36 -8.52 -3.04
C SER A 90 -24.69 -7.90 -1.80
N GLU A 91 -24.00 -8.71 -0.99
CA GLU A 91 -23.25 -8.25 0.18
C GLU A 91 -21.99 -7.46 -0.21
N VAL A 92 -21.22 -7.91 -1.20
CA VAL A 92 -19.93 -7.26 -1.55
C VAL A 92 -20.02 -6.15 -2.58
N ALA A 93 -21.12 -6.04 -3.32
CA ALA A 93 -21.32 -5.02 -4.36
C ALA A 93 -21.48 -3.60 -3.76
N GLN A 94 -21.87 -3.50 -2.50
CA GLN A 94 -21.95 -2.25 -1.77
C GLN A 94 -20.71 -2.08 -0.91
N HIS A 95 -20.05 -0.93 -1.03
CA HIS A 95 -18.94 -0.55 -0.15
C HIS A 95 -19.41 0.58 0.75
N ASP A 96 -19.14 0.45 2.05
CA ASP A 96 -19.38 1.50 3.03
C ASP A 96 -18.48 1.32 4.26
N VAL A 97 -18.32 2.40 5.02
CA VAL A 97 -17.57 2.44 6.27
C VAL A 97 -18.47 3.04 7.34
N GLN A 98 -18.80 2.24 8.36
CA GLN A 98 -19.67 2.64 9.47
C GLN A 98 -19.18 2.00 10.77
N ASP A 99 -19.19 2.77 11.86
CA ASP A 99 -18.85 2.31 13.21
C ASP A 99 -17.50 1.58 13.33
N GLY A 100 -16.49 2.04 12.58
CA GLY A 100 -15.15 1.43 12.55
C GLY A 100 -15.09 0.08 11.84
N GLN A 101 -16.15 -0.33 11.14
CA GLN A 101 -16.18 -1.49 10.26
C GLN A 101 -16.26 -1.04 8.80
N GLU A 102 -15.73 -1.87 7.92
CA GLU A 102 -15.81 -1.65 6.48
C GLU A 102 -16.46 -2.85 5.80
N TYR A 103 -17.44 -2.55 4.97
CA TYR A 103 -18.28 -3.49 4.23
C TYR A 103 -17.94 -3.46 2.75
N GLY A 104 -18.30 -4.50 2.00
CA GLY A 104 -17.98 -4.56 0.56
C GLY A 104 -16.55 -5.00 0.24
N VAL A 105 -15.87 -5.59 1.21
CA VAL A 105 -14.47 -5.98 1.12
C VAL A 105 -14.28 -7.48 1.20
N VAL A 106 -13.19 -7.97 0.60
CA VAL A 106 -12.82 -9.40 0.61
C VAL A 106 -11.34 -9.59 0.91
N LEU A 107 -11.00 -10.72 1.53
CA LEU A 107 -9.63 -11.17 1.72
C LEU A 107 -9.09 -11.75 0.40
N ALA A 108 -8.00 -11.16 -0.11
CA ALA A 108 -7.31 -11.67 -1.28
C ALA A 108 -6.26 -12.74 -0.91
N PRO A 109 -5.94 -13.69 -1.81
CA PRO A 109 -4.92 -14.73 -1.59
C PRO A 109 -3.52 -14.21 -1.24
N ASP A 110 -3.21 -12.99 -1.65
CA ASP A 110 -1.98 -12.28 -1.30
C ASP A 110 -1.94 -11.74 0.13
N GLY A 111 -3.00 -11.94 0.90
CA GLY A 111 -3.10 -11.48 2.28
C GLY A 111 -3.47 -10.02 2.43
N SER A 112 -3.85 -9.31 1.37
CA SER A 112 -4.42 -7.95 1.42
C SER A 112 -5.95 -7.97 1.46
N THR A 113 -6.56 -6.85 1.86
CA THR A 113 -8.02 -6.65 1.75
C THR A 113 -8.31 -5.75 0.55
N VAL A 114 -9.37 -6.08 -0.19
CA VAL A 114 -9.75 -5.37 -1.41
C VAL A 114 -11.24 -5.06 -1.37
N ALA A 115 -11.62 -3.81 -1.61
CA ALA A 115 -13.00 -3.42 -1.84
C ALA A 115 -13.43 -3.83 -3.25
N VAL A 116 -14.52 -4.60 -3.36
CA VAL A 116 -14.95 -5.21 -4.63
C VAL A 116 -15.57 -4.17 -5.56
N LYS A 117 -16.35 -3.23 -5.02
CA LYS A 117 -17.01 -2.17 -5.80
C LYS A 117 -16.03 -1.35 -6.67
N PRO A 118 -14.99 -0.69 -6.12
CA PRO A 118 -14.08 0.11 -6.95
C PRO A 118 -13.24 -0.74 -7.94
N LEU A 119 -12.97 -2.02 -7.62
CA LEU A 119 -12.33 -2.96 -8.53
C LEU A 119 -13.19 -3.20 -9.79
N LEU A 120 -14.47 -3.54 -9.58
CA LEU A 120 -15.40 -3.83 -10.68
C LEU A 120 -15.69 -2.59 -11.53
N VAL A 121 -15.83 -1.42 -10.90
CA VAL A 121 -15.97 -0.12 -11.57
C VAL A 121 -14.81 0.13 -12.54
N GLY A 122 -13.57 -0.12 -12.14
CA GLY A 122 -12.40 0.05 -13.01
C GLY A 122 -12.36 -0.91 -14.20
N LEU A 123 -12.75 -2.17 -13.98
CA LEU A 123 -12.85 -3.17 -15.04
C LEU A 123 -13.96 -2.83 -16.04
N GLU A 124 -15.13 -2.44 -15.55
CA GLU A 124 -16.27 -2.03 -16.37
C GLU A 124 -15.92 -0.81 -17.23
N ALA A 125 -15.31 0.22 -16.63
CA ALA A 125 -14.89 1.42 -17.33
C ALA A 125 -13.96 1.12 -18.51
N ALA A 126 -13.01 0.19 -18.34
CA ALA A 126 -12.10 -0.19 -19.41
C ALA A 126 -12.76 -1.03 -20.51
N LEU A 127 -13.68 -1.93 -20.14
CA LEU A 127 -14.36 -2.82 -21.10
C LEU A 127 -15.32 -2.08 -22.03
N GLN A 128 -15.94 -1.00 -21.55
CA GLN A 128 -16.87 -0.18 -22.34
C GLN A 128 -16.19 0.61 -23.48
N GLY A 129 -14.87 0.48 -23.65
CA GLY A 129 -14.16 0.94 -24.85
C GLY A 129 -14.09 2.45 -25.01
N HIS A 130 -14.54 3.22 -24.03
CA HIS A 130 -14.25 4.64 -23.99
C HIS A 130 -12.79 4.80 -23.57
N GLY A 131 -11.96 5.26 -24.51
CA GLY A 131 -10.96 6.24 -24.11
C GLY A 131 -11.75 7.29 -23.34
N VAL A 132 -11.66 7.26 -22.01
CA VAL A 132 -12.40 8.14 -21.09
C VAL A 132 -12.48 9.49 -21.77
N THR A 133 -13.72 9.90 -22.07
CA THR A 133 -14.00 11.10 -22.85
C THR A 133 -13.05 12.18 -22.39
N ASN A 134 -12.35 12.86 -23.31
CA ASN A 134 -11.63 14.08 -22.94
C ASN A 134 -12.65 14.92 -22.17
N LEU A 135 -12.45 15.07 -20.86
CA LEU A 135 -13.24 16.01 -20.09
C LEU A 135 -13.10 17.34 -20.81
N PRO A 136 -14.19 18.07 -21.09
CA PRO A 136 -14.14 19.21 -21.99
C PRO A 136 -13.04 20.18 -21.53
N SER A 137 -11.96 20.25 -22.31
CA SER A 137 -10.87 21.21 -22.09
C SER A 137 -11.25 22.62 -22.54
N ASP A 138 -12.50 22.83 -22.96
CA ASP A 138 -13.04 24.11 -23.43
C ASP A 138 -13.31 25.05 -22.25
N CYS A 139 -12.25 25.51 -21.60
CA CYS A 139 -12.22 26.72 -20.76
C CYS A 139 -10.84 27.41 -20.87
N LEU A 140 -10.27 27.49 -22.08
CA LEU A 140 -9.03 28.25 -22.31
C LEU A 140 -9.19 29.54 -23.13
N ASP A 141 -10.39 29.88 -23.61
CA ASP A 141 -10.59 31.07 -24.42
C ASP A 141 -11.66 32.01 -23.86
N THR A 142 -11.44 32.58 -22.67
CA THR A 142 -11.92 33.94 -22.35
C THR A 142 -11.15 34.50 -21.14
N PRO A 143 -10.52 35.69 -21.23
CA PRO A 143 -9.92 36.32 -20.06
C PRO A 143 -11.04 36.88 -19.19
N CYS A 144 -11.26 36.30 -18.01
CA CYS A 144 -12.01 36.99 -16.96
C CYS A 144 -11.10 38.09 -16.41
N ASP A 145 -11.47 39.34 -16.67
CA ASP A 145 -10.79 40.54 -16.18
C ASP A 145 -10.40 40.40 -14.71
N ALA A 146 -9.09 40.50 -14.47
CA ALA A 146 -8.53 40.65 -13.14
C ALA A 146 -8.91 42.04 -12.61
N GLY A 147 -9.89 42.07 -11.70
CA GLY A 147 -10.03 43.15 -10.75
C GLY A 147 -8.84 43.12 -9.80
N ASP A 148 -7.88 44.01 -10.05
CA ASP A 148 -6.64 44.19 -9.31
C ASP A 148 -6.91 44.40 -7.81
N THR A 149 -6.76 43.35 -7.01
CA THR A 149 -6.58 43.45 -5.55
C THR A 149 -5.61 42.35 -5.10
N THR A 150 -4.33 42.71 -5.05
CA THR A 150 -3.32 41.98 -4.29
C THR A 150 -3.75 41.92 -2.82
N THR A 151 -4.41 40.84 -2.42
CA THR A 151 -4.59 40.49 -1.01
C THR A 151 -3.64 39.35 -0.68
N ASN A 152 -2.82 39.62 0.32
CA ASN A 152 -1.73 38.79 0.80
C ASN A 152 -2.31 37.47 1.36
N VAL A 153 -2.29 36.39 0.57
CA VAL A 153 -2.81 35.06 0.97
C VAL A 153 -1.79 34.36 1.86
N THR A 154 -1.68 34.81 3.10
CA THR A 154 -0.91 34.13 4.18
C THR A 154 -1.78 33.72 5.36
N ALA A 155 -3.11 33.68 5.19
CA ALA A 155 -4.04 33.43 6.29
C ALA A 155 -5.19 32.47 5.93
N ILE A 156 -4.91 31.26 5.41
CA ILE A 156 -5.95 30.19 5.28
C ILE A 156 -5.47 28.80 5.77
N TRP A 157 -4.21 28.59 6.16
CA TRP A 157 -3.76 27.24 6.57
C TRP A 157 -2.69 27.23 7.68
N PRO A 158 -3.06 27.14 8.98
CA PRO A 158 -2.08 27.08 10.06
C PRO A 158 -1.39 25.71 10.20
N GLY A 159 -1.97 24.64 9.63
CA GLY A 159 -1.60 23.24 9.95
C GLY A 159 -0.38 22.66 9.23
N LEU A 160 0.17 23.32 8.21
CA LEU A 160 1.27 22.74 7.41
C LEU A 160 2.67 23.18 7.86
N MET A 161 2.77 24.03 8.88
CA MET A 161 4.06 24.57 9.37
C MET A 161 4.55 23.97 10.70
N ALA A 162 3.79 23.08 11.34
CA ALA A 162 4.19 22.52 12.65
C ALA A 162 5.10 21.28 12.58
N ALA A 163 5.41 20.76 11.38
CA ALA A 163 6.28 19.61 11.20
C ALA A 163 7.36 19.82 10.13
N SER A 164 7.97 21.01 10.05
CA SER A 164 9.22 21.20 9.31
C SER A 164 9.87 22.52 9.72
N THR A 165 10.67 22.50 10.79
CA THR A 165 11.62 23.59 11.02
C THR A 165 12.98 23.17 10.47
N LYS A 166 13.41 23.87 9.41
CA LYS A 166 14.65 23.75 8.63
C LYS A 166 14.63 22.81 7.42
N ALA A 167 13.86 23.19 6.41
CA ALA A 167 14.30 23.08 5.02
C ALA A 167 13.87 24.36 4.29
N SER A 168 14.80 24.97 3.55
CA SER A 168 14.60 26.19 2.77
C SER A 168 13.34 26.09 1.90
N SER A 169 12.35 26.94 2.16
CA SER A 169 11.11 27.04 1.37
C SER A 169 11.44 27.57 -0.02
N THR A 170 11.09 26.79 -1.04
CA THR A 170 10.78 27.33 -2.37
C THR A 170 9.27 27.21 -2.53
N ASP A 171 8.66 28.30 -2.96
CA ASP A 171 7.25 28.60 -2.91
C ASP A 171 6.38 27.55 -3.63
N VAL A 172 5.32 27.07 -2.97
CA VAL A 172 4.21 26.39 -3.63
C VAL A 172 3.18 27.44 -4.00
N GLU A 173 3.46 28.17 -5.08
CA GLU A 173 2.49 29.05 -5.72
C GLU A 173 1.60 28.18 -6.62
N ALA A 174 0.37 27.93 -6.18
CA ALA A 174 -0.59 27.09 -6.90
C ALA A 174 -1.17 27.86 -8.10
N THR A 175 -0.48 27.80 -9.24
CA THR A 175 -1.06 28.15 -10.53
C THR A 175 -2.09 27.06 -10.92
N LEU A 176 -3.22 27.42 -11.54
CA LEU A 176 -4.11 26.47 -12.25
C LEU A 176 -3.25 25.42 -12.98
N PRO A 177 -3.58 24.10 -12.95
CA PRO A 177 -2.77 23.06 -13.57
C PRO A 177 -2.47 23.39 -15.04
N ASN A 178 -1.34 24.04 -15.28
CA ASN A 178 -1.01 24.61 -16.57
C ASN A 178 -0.36 23.52 -17.44
N GLY A 179 -0.56 23.56 -18.76
CA GLY A 179 -0.37 22.47 -19.75
C GLY A 179 1.01 21.80 -19.92
N LYS A 180 1.83 21.71 -18.87
CA LYS A 180 3.06 20.90 -18.79
C LYS A 180 2.83 19.50 -18.20
N ALA A 181 1.59 19.15 -17.82
CA ALA A 181 1.27 17.77 -17.46
C ALA A 181 1.47 16.87 -18.68
N LYS A 182 2.13 15.73 -18.50
CA LYS A 182 2.21 14.70 -19.55
C LYS A 182 0.79 14.30 -19.95
N THR A 183 0.61 13.92 -21.21
CA THR A 183 -0.67 13.41 -21.71
C THR A 183 -1.18 12.30 -20.77
N PRO A 184 -2.44 12.40 -20.28
CA PRO A 184 -2.95 11.46 -19.30
C PRO A 184 -3.00 10.06 -19.89
N THR A 185 -2.48 9.09 -19.13
CA THR A 185 -2.53 7.68 -19.48
C THR A 185 -3.95 7.13 -19.30
N THR A 186 -4.22 5.94 -19.83
CA THR A 186 -5.47 5.23 -19.55
C THR A 186 -5.65 4.97 -18.05
N VAL A 187 -4.56 4.73 -17.30
CA VAL A 187 -4.62 4.54 -15.85
C VAL A 187 -5.04 5.82 -15.14
N ASP A 188 -4.50 6.98 -15.52
CA ASP A 188 -4.86 8.27 -14.91
C ASP A 188 -6.35 8.54 -15.04
N ARG A 189 -6.89 8.28 -16.23
CA ARG A 189 -8.31 8.43 -16.54
C ARG A 189 -9.19 7.44 -15.77
N LEU A 190 -8.79 6.17 -15.69
CA LEU A 190 -9.50 5.15 -14.91
C LEU A 190 -9.45 5.46 -13.41
N LEU A 191 -8.29 5.85 -12.88
CA LEU A 191 -8.16 6.26 -11.48
C LEU A 191 -9.02 7.49 -11.20
N ALA A 192 -9.11 8.47 -12.10
CA ALA A 192 -10.02 9.59 -11.91
C ALA A 192 -11.49 9.15 -11.90
N VAL A 193 -11.91 8.25 -12.81
CA VAL A 193 -13.27 7.69 -12.79
C VAL A 193 -13.59 6.98 -11.47
N ILE A 194 -12.62 6.24 -10.92
CA ILE A 194 -12.84 5.41 -9.72
C ILE A 194 -12.68 6.21 -8.42
N LEU A 195 -11.70 7.10 -8.38
CA LEU A 195 -11.26 7.77 -7.15
C LEU A 195 -11.72 9.21 -7.04
N ALA A 196 -12.00 9.94 -8.12
CA ALA A 196 -12.11 11.41 -8.04
C ALA A 196 -13.24 11.87 -7.12
N GLU A 197 -14.39 11.21 -7.16
CA GLU A 197 -15.49 11.51 -6.24
C GLU A 197 -15.08 11.23 -4.78
N ASP A 198 -14.64 10.02 -4.46
CA ASP A 198 -14.29 9.66 -3.08
C ASP A 198 -13.06 10.42 -2.55
N LEU A 199 -12.05 10.69 -3.40
CA LEU A 199 -10.90 11.56 -3.12
C LEU A 199 -11.34 12.99 -2.89
N GLY A 200 -12.13 13.56 -3.79
CA GLY A 200 -12.62 14.93 -3.66
C GLY A 200 -13.45 15.10 -2.40
N LEU A 201 -14.50 14.30 -2.22
CA LEU A 201 -15.39 14.40 -1.08
C LEU A 201 -14.66 14.19 0.25
N THR A 202 -13.70 13.26 0.33
CA THR A 202 -12.91 13.05 1.56
C THR A 202 -12.06 14.27 1.92
N PHE A 203 -11.38 14.87 0.94
CA PHE A 203 -10.51 16.02 1.19
C PHE A 203 -11.26 17.35 1.35
N LEU A 204 -12.50 17.42 0.87
CA LEU A 204 -13.41 18.54 1.10
C LEU A 204 -13.86 18.64 2.56
N HIS A 205 -14.00 17.52 3.28
CA HIS A 205 -14.37 17.52 4.70
C HIS A 205 -13.19 17.84 5.62
N GLY A 206 -11.98 17.43 5.21
CA GLY A 206 -10.76 17.65 5.98
C GLY A 206 -10.34 19.12 6.09
N SER A 207 -10.64 19.94 5.08
CA SER A 207 -10.34 21.37 5.12
C SER A 207 -11.15 22.14 6.16
N GLN A 208 -12.33 21.62 6.57
CA GLN A 208 -13.22 22.27 7.53
C GLN A 208 -12.89 21.95 9.01
N THR A 209 -12.12 20.88 9.29
CA THR A 209 -11.97 20.34 10.65
C THR A 209 -10.56 20.47 11.27
N GLN A 210 -9.61 21.14 10.61
CA GLN A 210 -8.20 21.29 11.04
C GLN A 210 -7.43 19.97 11.30
N SER A 211 -8.05 18.80 11.09
CA SER A 211 -7.43 17.49 11.07
C SER A 211 -7.53 16.91 9.66
N SER A 212 -6.41 16.68 8.97
CA SER A 212 -6.44 15.97 7.70
C SER A 212 -6.98 14.55 7.95
N PRO A 213 -8.10 14.14 7.31
CA PRO A 213 -8.56 12.77 7.41
C PRO A 213 -7.45 11.88 6.83
N GLY A 214 -6.89 11.00 7.64
CA GLY A 214 -5.85 10.09 7.19
C GLY A 214 -6.36 9.24 6.02
N LEU A 215 -5.57 9.14 4.96
CA LEU A 215 -5.79 8.12 3.92
C LEU A 215 -5.41 6.74 4.46
N GLY A 216 -6.16 5.73 4.04
CA GLY A 216 -5.65 4.37 3.98
C GLY A 216 -5.48 3.70 5.34
N THR A 217 -6.44 3.83 6.26
CA THR A 217 -6.40 2.95 7.44
C THR A 217 -6.50 1.49 7.01
N GLU A 218 -5.67 0.65 7.62
CA GLU A 218 -5.77 -0.80 7.49
C GLU A 218 -6.78 -1.36 8.48
N GLY A 219 -7.08 -2.65 8.37
CA GLY A 219 -8.00 -3.33 9.27
C GLY A 219 -7.65 -4.79 9.49
N CYS A 220 -8.40 -5.41 10.40
CA CYS A 220 -8.27 -6.80 10.78
C CYS A 220 -9.56 -7.56 10.48
N TRP A 221 -9.39 -8.74 9.88
CA TRP A 221 -10.46 -9.72 9.81
C TRP A 221 -10.65 -10.38 11.17
N ASP A 222 -11.89 -10.69 11.50
CA ASP A 222 -12.27 -11.53 12.63
C ASP A 222 -11.60 -12.91 12.59
N GLN A 223 -11.58 -13.55 11.42
CA GLN A 223 -10.92 -14.83 11.18
C GLN A 223 -10.28 -14.90 9.79
N LEU A 224 -9.01 -15.29 9.70
CA LEU A 224 -8.32 -15.38 8.41
C LEU A 224 -8.72 -16.62 7.59
N SER A 225 -9.20 -17.69 8.24
CA SER A 225 -9.63 -18.92 7.56
C SER A 225 -11.04 -18.83 6.98
N ALA A 226 -11.88 -17.97 7.55
CA ALA A 226 -13.27 -17.78 7.14
C ALA A 226 -13.71 -16.33 7.45
N PRO A 227 -13.13 -15.32 6.76
CA PRO A 227 -13.36 -13.91 7.06
C PRO A 227 -14.82 -13.51 6.85
N ARG A 228 -15.38 -12.78 7.80
CA ARG A 228 -16.75 -12.25 7.72
C ARG A 228 -16.87 -10.80 8.16
N VAL A 229 -16.07 -10.37 9.13
CA VAL A 229 -16.11 -9.00 9.65
C VAL A 229 -14.73 -8.37 9.54
N PHE A 230 -14.67 -7.22 8.86
CA PHE A 230 -13.45 -6.42 8.74
C PHE A 230 -13.56 -5.16 9.61
N THR A 231 -12.69 -5.06 10.61
CA THR A 231 -12.65 -3.94 11.57
C THR A 231 -11.43 -3.09 11.31
N LEU A 232 -11.63 -1.78 11.16
CA LEU A 232 -10.56 -0.82 10.91
C LEU A 232 -9.71 -0.62 12.17
N LEU A 233 -8.40 -0.44 11.97
CA LEU A 233 -7.46 -0.14 13.05
C LEU A 233 -7.66 1.28 13.62
N ASP A 234 -8.13 2.20 12.78
CA ASP A 234 -8.59 3.52 13.20
C ASP A 234 -10.11 3.62 12.99
N PRO A 235 -10.93 3.66 14.06
CA PRO A 235 -12.38 3.72 13.94
C PRO A 235 -12.88 5.08 13.42
N LYS A 236 -12.03 6.12 13.36
CA LYS A 236 -12.35 7.45 12.84
C LYS A 236 -11.89 7.64 11.39
N ALA A 237 -11.46 6.58 10.72
CA ALA A 237 -10.92 6.68 9.39
C ALA A 237 -11.95 7.14 8.36
N SER A 238 -11.43 7.74 7.29
CA SER A 238 -12.23 8.13 6.12
C SER A 238 -12.77 6.91 5.36
N ARG A 239 -13.72 7.16 4.46
CA ARG A 239 -14.20 6.15 3.49
C ARG A 239 -13.10 5.65 2.55
N LEU A 240 -12.00 6.39 2.40
CA LEU A 240 -10.80 5.99 1.67
C LEU A 240 -9.88 5.12 2.53
N THR A 241 -10.38 3.94 2.89
CA THR A 241 -9.62 2.91 3.58
C THR A 241 -8.54 2.32 2.68
N MET A 242 -7.63 1.52 3.25
CA MET A 242 -6.63 0.82 2.45
C MET A 242 -7.27 -0.21 1.50
N ALA A 243 -8.37 -0.84 1.90
CA ALA A 243 -9.08 -1.79 1.07
C ALA A 243 -9.75 -1.13 -0.14
N PHE A 244 -10.34 0.05 0.05
CA PHE A 244 -10.88 0.87 -1.05
C PHE A 244 -9.78 1.21 -2.05
N LEU A 245 -8.65 1.76 -1.58
CA LEU A 245 -7.53 2.15 -2.44
C LEU A 245 -6.92 0.94 -3.18
N ASN A 246 -6.83 -0.23 -2.53
CA ASN A 246 -6.40 -1.46 -3.17
C ASN A 246 -7.34 -1.87 -4.32
N GLY A 247 -8.66 -1.87 -4.08
CA GLY A 247 -9.66 -2.22 -5.09
C GLY A 247 -9.65 -1.26 -6.28
N ALA A 248 -9.58 0.05 -6.01
CA ALA A 248 -9.50 1.06 -7.05
C ALA A 248 -8.24 0.91 -7.92
N LEU A 249 -7.09 0.68 -7.30
CA LEU A 249 -5.84 0.51 -8.02
C LEU A 249 -5.83 -0.79 -8.85
N ASP A 250 -6.33 -1.89 -8.28
CA ASP A 250 -6.45 -3.16 -8.98
C ASP A 250 -7.38 -3.03 -10.21
N GLY A 251 -8.52 -2.36 -10.07
CA GLY A 251 -9.44 -2.06 -11.17
C GLY A 251 -8.80 -1.21 -12.28
N ALA A 252 -8.05 -0.17 -11.93
CA ALA A 252 -7.37 0.68 -12.90
C ALA A 252 -6.23 -0.05 -13.63
N LEU A 253 -5.43 -0.85 -12.91
CA LEU A 253 -4.33 -1.64 -13.47
C LEU A 253 -4.83 -2.68 -14.46
N LEU A 254 -5.81 -3.47 -14.05
CA LEU A 254 -6.41 -4.52 -14.87
C LEU A 254 -7.21 -3.95 -16.04
N GLY A 255 -7.92 -2.84 -15.82
CA GLY A 255 -8.60 -2.12 -16.88
C GLY A 255 -7.64 -1.62 -17.96
N ASN A 256 -6.53 -1.00 -17.56
CA ASN A 256 -5.49 -0.58 -18.50
C ASN A 256 -4.79 -1.77 -19.21
N HIS A 257 -4.71 -2.93 -18.56
CA HIS A 257 -4.23 -4.13 -19.23
C HIS A 257 -5.22 -4.60 -20.31
N LEU A 258 -6.51 -4.70 -19.97
CA LEU A 258 -7.58 -5.10 -20.88
C LEU A 258 -7.74 -4.17 -22.09
N SER A 259 -7.48 -2.87 -21.92
CA SER A 259 -7.57 -1.90 -23.02
C SER A 259 -6.49 -2.10 -24.09
N ARG A 260 -5.37 -2.76 -23.75
CA ARG A 260 -4.24 -3.02 -24.66
C ARG A 260 -4.31 -4.38 -25.36
N ILE A 261 -5.14 -5.29 -24.85
CA ILE A 261 -5.29 -6.63 -25.43
C ILE A 261 -6.18 -6.56 -26.68
N SER A 262 -5.68 -7.12 -27.78
CA SER A 262 -6.46 -7.33 -29.01
C SER A 262 -7.54 -8.38 -28.80
N ARG A 263 -8.68 -8.22 -29.46
CA ARG A 263 -9.81 -9.15 -29.31
C ARG A 263 -9.47 -10.54 -29.90
N PRO A 264 -10.00 -11.64 -29.32
CA PRO A 264 -10.88 -11.71 -28.14
C PRO A 264 -10.12 -11.55 -26.81
N ARG A 265 -10.76 -10.88 -25.83
CA ARG A 265 -10.19 -10.70 -24.48
C ARG A 265 -10.40 -11.96 -23.62
N PRO A 266 -9.51 -12.24 -22.65
CA PRO A 266 -9.73 -13.32 -21.70
C PRO A 266 -10.94 -13.04 -20.78
N PRO A 267 -11.60 -14.09 -20.24
CA PRO A 267 -12.61 -13.94 -19.20
C PRO A 267 -12.07 -13.17 -17.98
N LEU A 268 -12.91 -12.37 -17.34
CA LEU A 268 -12.55 -11.63 -16.13
C LEU A 268 -12.22 -12.56 -14.98
N SER A 269 -12.92 -13.69 -14.84
CA SER A 269 -12.60 -14.70 -13.82
C SER A 269 -11.18 -15.25 -14.00
N HIS A 270 -10.74 -15.47 -15.24
CA HIS A 270 -9.38 -15.89 -15.56
C HIS A 270 -8.36 -14.80 -15.23
N LEU A 271 -8.63 -13.57 -15.66
CA LEU A 271 -7.75 -12.43 -15.40
C LEU A 271 -7.54 -12.19 -13.90
N LEU A 272 -8.61 -12.18 -13.11
CA LEU A 272 -8.53 -12.00 -11.65
C LEU A 272 -7.80 -13.15 -10.98
N ARG A 273 -8.01 -14.40 -11.43
CA ARG A 273 -7.30 -15.57 -10.91
C ARG A 273 -5.80 -15.48 -11.12
N GLU A 274 -5.37 -15.04 -12.29
CA GLU A 274 -3.95 -14.82 -12.56
C GLU A 274 -3.41 -13.64 -11.74
N TYR A 275 -4.13 -12.52 -11.69
CA TYR A 275 -3.69 -11.30 -11.01
C TYR A 275 -3.52 -11.49 -9.49
N TYR A 276 -4.46 -12.17 -8.83
CA TYR A 276 -4.37 -12.52 -7.41
C TYR A 276 -3.58 -13.81 -7.13
N GLY A 277 -3.04 -14.44 -8.18
CA GLY A 277 -2.25 -15.66 -8.11
C GLY A 277 -0.80 -15.42 -8.55
N ASP A 278 -0.39 -16.10 -9.61
CA ASP A 278 1.00 -16.16 -10.06
C ASP A 278 1.42 -15.01 -11.00
N GLY A 279 0.45 -14.19 -11.45
CA GLY A 279 0.66 -13.07 -12.36
C GLY A 279 -0.04 -13.26 -13.70
N VAL A 280 -0.46 -12.13 -14.29
CA VAL A 280 -1.26 -12.11 -15.53
C VAL A 280 -0.38 -12.45 -16.74
N ALA A 281 -0.87 -13.33 -17.59
CA ALA A 281 -0.18 -13.79 -18.81
C ALA A 281 1.27 -14.26 -18.57
N GLY A 282 1.53 -14.84 -17.40
CA GLY A 282 2.84 -15.35 -17.00
C GLY A 282 3.86 -14.28 -16.58
N ASP A 283 3.46 -13.02 -16.42
CA ASP A 283 4.32 -11.97 -15.84
C ASP A 283 4.23 -11.98 -14.30
N PRO A 284 5.24 -12.48 -13.57
CA PRO A 284 5.21 -12.55 -12.11
C PRO A 284 5.28 -11.17 -11.44
N LYS A 285 5.60 -10.11 -12.18
CA LYS A 285 5.59 -8.73 -11.67
C LYS A 285 4.21 -8.09 -11.80
N PHE A 286 3.35 -8.59 -12.68
CA PHE A 286 1.98 -8.11 -12.84
C PHE A 286 0.98 -8.97 -12.06
N ARG A 287 1.18 -8.98 -10.74
CA ARG A 287 0.28 -9.59 -9.74
C ARG A 287 -0.01 -8.61 -8.61
N SER A 288 -1.05 -8.90 -7.84
CA SER A 288 -1.67 -7.99 -6.87
C SER A 288 -0.73 -7.52 -5.75
N ASN A 289 0.24 -8.33 -5.32
CA ASN A 289 1.24 -7.94 -4.31
C ASN A 289 2.11 -6.76 -4.76
N PHE A 290 2.21 -6.52 -6.07
CA PHE A 290 2.99 -5.43 -6.64
C PHE A 290 2.13 -4.25 -7.11
N ARG A 291 0.84 -4.20 -6.73
CA ARG A 291 -0.11 -3.17 -7.19
C ARG A 291 0.42 -1.76 -7.00
N ARG A 292 1.02 -1.44 -5.85
CA ARG A 292 1.53 -0.09 -5.55
C ARG A 292 2.73 0.26 -6.41
N GLN A 293 3.67 -0.67 -6.62
CA GLN A 293 4.80 -0.43 -7.51
C GLN A 293 4.34 -0.25 -8.97
N ASN A 294 3.39 -1.07 -9.42
CA ASN A 294 2.84 -0.99 -10.78
C ASN A 294 2.02 0.29 -10.97
N GLY A 295 1.25 0.70 -9.96
CA GLY A 295 0.51 1.96 -9.93
C GLY A 295 1.44 3.16 -10.01
N ALA A 296 2.46 3.21 -9.14
CA ALA A 296 3.44 4.30 -9.10
C ALA A 296 4.24 4.44 -10.42
N ALA A 297 4.36 3.38 -11.21
CA ALA A 297 5.02 3.42 -12.51
C ALA A 297 4.13 4.01 -13.63
N LEU A 298 2.81 4.08 -13.42
CA LEU A 298 1.82 4.40 -14.46
C LEU A 298 1.14 5.75 -14.28
N THR A 299 1.20 6.33 -13.09
CA THR A 299 0.60 7.65 -12.78
C THR A 299 1.60 8.59 -12.14
N SER A 300 1.36 9.91 -12.28
CA SER A 300 2.11 10.95 -11.56
C SER A 300 1.15 11.91 -10.87
N ALA A 301 1.56 12.47 -9.74
CA ALA A 301 0.70 13.37 -8.95
C ALA A 301 0.12 14.53 -9.78
N PRO A 302 0.89 15.26 -10.61
CA PRO A 302 0.34 16.37 -11.40
C PRO A 302 -0.68 15.92 -12.45
N THR A 303 -0.40 14.83 -13.16
CA THR A 303 -1.34 14.29 -14.17
C THR A 303 -2.63 13.79 -13.53
N LEU A 304 -2.52 13.09 -12.39
CA LEU A 304 -3.69 12.61 -11.66
C LEU A 304 -4.49 13.78 -11.06
N ALA A 305 -3.82 14.81 -10.53
CA ALA A 305 -4.45 16.02 -9.99
C ALA A 305 -5.33 16.68 -11.05
N GLN A 306 -4.82 16.80 -12.28
CA GLN A 306 -5.60 17.36 -13.38
C GLN A 306 -6.85 16.53 -13.67
N GLN A 307 -6.73 15.19 -13.77
CA GLN A 307 -7.88 14.33 -14.06
C GLN A 307 -8.92 14.32 -12.93
N VAL A 308 -8.46 14.36 -11.67
CA VAL A 308 -9.36 14.46 -10.50
C VAL A 308 -10.08 15.81 -10.48
N TRP A 309 -9.37 16.90 -10.76
CA TRP A 309 -9.97 18.24 -10.85
C TRP A 309 -11.05 18.31 -11.94
N GLU A 310 -10.74 17.85 -13.15
CA GLU A 310 -11.69 17.79 -14.27
C GLU A 310 -12.94 16.98 -13.87
N ALA A 311 -12.75 15.82 -13.22
CA ALA A 311 -13.85 14.99 -12.74
C ALA A 311 -14.70 15.69 -11.65
N LEU A 312 -14.08 16.45 -10.74
CA LEU A 312 -14.81 17.22 -9.72
C LEU A 312 -15.62 18.37 -10.30
N VAL A 313 -15.06 19.09 -11.29
CA VAL A 313 -15.80 20.12 -12.03
C VAL A 313 -17.01 19.51 -12.72
N GLN A 314 -16.85 18.31 -13.30
CA GLN A 314 -17.97 17.61 -13.94
C GLN A 314 -19.02 17.15 -12.92
N LEU A 315 -18.61 16.63 -11.75
CA LEU A 315 -19.51 16.24 -10.68
C LEU A 315 -20.32 17.45 -10.15
N GLN A 316 -19.68 18.60 -9.95
CA GLN A 316 -20.34 19.84 -9.54
C GLN A 316 -21.46 20.27 -10.52
N ARG A 317 -21.27 20.03 -11.83
CA ARG A 317 -22.28 20.30 -12.87
C ARG A 317 -23.44 19.32 -12.86
N LEU A 318 -23.16 18.04 -12.60
CA LEU A 318 -24.16 16.97 -12.58
C LEU A 318 -24.99 16.99 -11.30
N GLU A 319 -24.38 17.35 -10.18
CA GLU A 319 -25.01 17.39 -8.86
C GLU A 319 -24.94 18.79 -8.23
N PRO A 320 -25.58 19.80 -8.82
CA PRO A 320 -25.56 21.17 -8.30
C PRO A 320 -26.19 21.29 -6.91
N LYS A 321 -26.86 20.24 -6.42
CA LYS A 321 -27.47 20.16 -5.08
C LYS A 321 -26.54 19.55 -4.02
N GLN A 322 -25.35 19.07 -4.38
CA GLN A 322 -24.41 18.46 -3.44
C GLN A 322 -23.80 19.55 -2.55
N PRO A 323 -24.16 19.65 -1.25
CA PRO A 323 -23.86 20.83 -0.43
C PRO A 323 -22.36 21.12 -0.27
N GLN A 324 -21.52 20.08 -0.41
CA GLN A 324 -20.08 20.14 -0.23
C GLN A 324 -19.34 20.70 -1.46
N LEU A 325 -19.95 20.59 -2.65
CA LEU A 325 -19.41 21.15 -3.90
C LEU A 325 -20.08 22.48 -4.26
N GLN A 326 -21.19 22.83 -3.61
CA GLN A 326 -21.87 24.09 -3.81
C GLN A 326 -20.98 25.27 -3.42
N ASN A 327 -20.94 26.29 -4.29
CA ASN A 327 -20.19 27.55 -4.12
C ASN A 327 -18.66 27.43 -4.15
N MET A 328 -18.11 26.26 -4.46
CA MET A 328 -16.66 26.13 -4.65
C MET A 328 -16.22 26.72 -5.98
N THR A 329 -15.13 27.49 -5.97
CA THR A 329 -14.49 27.97 -7.21
C THR A 329 -13.69 26.86 -7.89
N GLN A 330 -13.35 27.06 -9.17
CA GLN A 330 -12.52 26.09 -9.88
C GLN A 330 -11.11 25.98 -9.29
N GLU A 331 -10.57 27.08 -8.75
CA GLU A 331 -9.29 27.12 -8.05
C GLU A 331 -9.33 26.31 -6.76
N GLU A 332 -10.41 26.41 -5.97
CA GLU A 332 -10.58 25.62 -4.76
C GLU A 332 -10.67 24.12 -5.08
N LEU A 333 -11.41 23.74 -6.12
CA LEU A 333 -11.47 22.35 -6.60
C LEU A 333 -10.09 21.86 -7.07
N ALA A 334 -9.29 22.72 -7.72
CA ALA A 334 -7.95 22.37 -8.17
C ALA A 334 -6.98 22.15 -6.99
N GLN A 335 -7.11 22.95 -5.92
CA GLN A 335 -6.35 22.76 -4.68
C GLN A 335 -6.70 21.44 -3.99
N VAL A 336 -8.00 21.12 -3.89
CA VAL A 336 -8.47 19.83 -3.34
C VAL A 336 -7.91 18.67 -4.14
N ALA A 337 -8.00 18.72 -5.47
CA ALA A 337 -7.46 17.68 -6.34
C ALA A 337 -5.94 17.52 -6.18
N THR A 338 -5.21 18.62 -6.09
CA THR A 338 -3.75 18.61 -5.87
C THR A 338 -3.39 17.98 -4.52
N LEU A 339 -4.08 18.37 -3.45
CA LEU A 339 -3.85 17.82 -2.11
C LEU A 339 -4.18 16.33 -2.05
N ALA A 340 -5.37 15.94 -2.53
CA ALA A 340 -5.84 14.56 -2.48
C ALA A 340 -4.92 13.61 -3.28
N THR A 341 -4.46 14.05 -4.45
CA THR A 341 -3.57 13.25 -5.31
C THR A 341 -2.13 13.23 -4.80
N LYS A 342 -1.65 14.32 -4.19
CA LYS A 342 -0.38 14.30 -3.47
C LYS A 342 -0.42 13.29 -2.33
N GLU A 343 -1.47 13.33 -1.50
CA GLU A 343 -1.63 12.38 -0.40
C GLU A 343 -1.74 10.93 -0.92
N PHE A 344 -2.53 10.65 -1.96
CA PHE A 344 -2.61 9.33 -2.58
C PHE A 344 -1.25 8.85 -3.14
N THR A 345 -0.52 9.72 -3.84
CA THR A 345 0.75 9.33 -4.45
C THR A 345 1.88 9.19 -3.43
N GLU A 346 1.95 10.05 -2.41
CA GLU A 346 3.02 10.04 -1.43
C GLU A 346 2.76 9.06 -0.27
N THR A 347 1.53 8.96 0.23
CA THR A 347 1.21 8.15 1.42
C THR A 347 0.74 6.74 1.08
N PHE A 348 0.07 6.56 -0.05
CA PHE A 348 -0.34 5.23 -0.50
C PHE A 348 0.67 4.61 -1.47
N LEU A 349 0.88 5.22 -2.65
CA LEU A 349 1.79 4.66 -3.67
C LEU A 349 3.27 4.75 -3.28
N GLY A 350 3.65 5.83 -2.58
CA GLY A 350 5.02 6.11 -2.15
C GLY A 350 5.47 5.36 -0.89
N CYS A 351 4.56 4.63 -0.24
CA CYS A 351 4.83 3.83 0.95
C CYS A 351 4.70 2.34 0.66
N PRO A 352 5.50 1.48 1.33
CA PRO A 352 5.36 0.05 1.14
C PRO A 352 4.02 -0.43 1.71
N ALA A 353 3.48 -1.51 1.15
CA ALA A 353 2.35 -2.19 1.76
C ALA A 353 2.85 -2.94 3.02
N ILE A 354 2.52 -2.39 4.18
CA ILE A 354 2.84 -2.97 5.50
C ILE A 354 1.62 -3.77 5.95
N LEU A 355 1.75 -5.10 6.01
CA LEU A 355 0.70 -5.97 6.53
C LEU A 355 0.73 -5.93 8.07
N PRO A 356 -0.35 -5.45 8.74
CA PRO A 356 -0.36 -5.35 10.19
C PRO A 356 -0.35 -6.72 10.85
N ARG A 357 0.00 -6.75 12.14
CA ARG A 357 0.14 -7.96 12.96
C ARG A 357 -1.00 -8.97 12.81
N CYS A 358 -2.24 -8.50 12.81
CA CYS A 358 -3.42 -9.36 12.69
C CYS A 358 -3.49 -10.11 11.34
N ARG A 359 -2.95 -9.53 10.25
CA ARG A 359 -2.97 -10.15 8.91
C ARG A 359 -2.18 -11.43 8.83
N TRP A 360 -1.03 -11.48 9.50
CA TRP A 360 -0.20 -12.68 9.50
C TRP A 360 -0.47 -13.59 10.71
N GLY A 361 -1.54 -13.31 11.48
CA GLY A 361 -1.94 -14.12 12.63
C GLY A 361 -0.92 -14.06 13.76
N ALA A 362 -0.41 -12.87 14.07
CA ALA A 362 0.50 -12.65 15.18
C ALA A 362 -0.15 -13.06 16.51
N ALA A 363 0.64 -13.73 17.36
CA ALA A 363 0.30 -13.83 18.77
C ALA A 363 0.32 -12.44 19.43
N PRO A 364 -0.43 -12.23 20.52
CA PRO A 364 -0.34 -11.01 21.31
C PRO A 364 1.08 -10.76 21.81
N TYR A 365 1.42 -9.48 21.99
CA TYR A 365 2.60 -9.07 22.74
C TYR A 365 2.50 -9.57 24.18
N ARG A 366 3.60 -10.03 24.78
CA ARG A 366 3.66 -10.46 26.19
C ARG A 366 4.24 -9.35 27.06
N GLY A 367 3.60 -9.03 28.17
CA GLY A 367 4.02 -7.92 29.03
C GLY A 367 3.63 -6.56 28.45
N ASN A 368 4.30 -5.49 28.90
CA ASN A 368 3.97 -4.12 28.52
C ASN A 368 4.99 -3.59 27.50
N PRO A 369 4.57 -3.20 26.28
CA PRO A 369 5.48 -2.71 25.28
C PRO A 369 6.05 -1.34 25.69
N THR A 370 7.35 -1.15 25.48
CA THR A 370 8.01 0.13 25.77
C THR A 370 7.92 1.05 24.55
N PRO A 371 7.41 2.29 24.69
CA PRO A 371 7.27 3.21 23.57
C PRO A 371 8.64 3.76 23.10
N LEU A 372 8.77 3.95 21.79
CA LEU A 372 9.90 4.63 21.17
C LEU A 372 9.77 6.16 21.28
N ARG A 373 10.90 6.85 21.34
CA ARG A 373 10.97 8.32 21.21
C ARG A 373 11.28 8.68 19.75
N LEU A 374 10.24 8.92 18.97
CA LEU A 374 10.34 9.26 17.54
C LEU A 374 10.70 10.74 17.32
N PRO A 375 11.30 11.10 16.17
CA PRO A 375 11.85 10.21 15.13
C PRO A 375 13.13 9.49 15.59
N LEU A 376 13.40 8.31 15.05
CA LEU A 376 14.65 7.58 15.27
C LEU A 376 15.74 7.99 14.28
N GLY A 377 17.00 7.84 14.67
CA GLY A 377 18.16 8.21 13.84
C GLY A 377 18.86 7.04 13.15
N PHE A 378 18.35 5.82 13.29
CA PHE A 378 19.06 4.63 12.82
C PHE A 378 18.11 3.61 12.18
N LEU A 379 18.63 2.94 11.15
CA LEU A 379 18.02 1.78 10.52
C LEU A 379 19.03 0.62 10.53
N TYR A 380 18.67 -0.49 11.16
CA TYR A 380 19.51 -1.67 11.27
C TYR A 380 19.01 -2.77 10.35
N VAL A 381 19.85 -3.22 9.42
CA VAL A 381 19.51 -4.25 8.46
C VAL A 381 19.95 -5.62 8.98
N HIS A 382 19.01 -6.56 8.92
CA HIS A 382 19.19 -7.95 9.31
C HIS A 382 18.82 -8.89 8.16
N HIS A 383 19.29 -10.14 8.25
CA HIS A 383 18.60 -11.27 7.64
C HIS A 383 18.04 -12.18 8.73
N THR A 384 17.11 -13.06 8.39
CA THR A 384 16.61 -14.04 9.36
C THR A 384 17.56 -15.22 9.51
N TYR A 385 18.34 -15.57 8.47
CA TYR A 385 19.11 -16.81 8.31
C TYR A 385 18.23 -18.06 8.32
N VAL A 386 17.46 -18.25 9.40
CA VAL A 386 16.33 -19.17 9.53
C VAL A 386 15.10 -18.35 9.96
N PRO A 387 13.98 -18.40 9.25
CA PRO A 387 13.67 -19.30 8.14
C PRO A 387 14.36 -18.94 6.82
N ALA A 388 14.65 -19.98 6.03
CA ALA A 388 15.13 -19.95 4.65
C ALA A 388 14.56 -21.18 3.90
N PRO A 389 14.47 -21.20 2.56
CA PRO A 389 14.79 -20.12 1.60
C PRO A 389 13.83 -18.92 1.73
N PRO A 390 14.08 -17.79 1.02
CA PRO A 390 13.17 -16.65 0.99
C PRO A 390 11.73 -17.06 0.67
N CYS A 391 10.76 -16.45 1.34
CA CYS A 391 9.34 -16.71 1.08
C CYS A 391 8.83 -15.83 -0.08
N THR A 392 8.06 -16.42 -1.00
CA THR A 392 7.58 -15.77 -2.24
C THR A 392 6.06 -15.68 -2.35
N THR A 393 5.35 -16.26 -1.38
CA THR A 393 3.88 -16.19 -1.22
C THR A 393 3.53 -15.70 0.18
N PHE A 394 2.37 -15.05 0.30
CA PHE A 394 1.87 -14.54 1.56
C PHE A 394 1.74 -15.65 2.62
N GLN A 395 1.17 -16.80 2.25
CA GLN A 395 0.96 -17.92 3.18
C GLN A 395 2.28 -18.37 3.81
N ARG A 396 3.35 -18.46 3.01
CA ARG A 396 4.68 -18.86 3.50
C ARG A 396 5.37 -17.76 4.29
N CYS A 397 5.25 -16.50 3.86
CA CYS A 397 5.80 -15.38 4.62
C CYS A 397 5.11 -15.18 5.96
N ALA A 398 3.77 -15.26 6.01
CA ALA A 398 3.01 -15.22 7.26
C ALA A 398 3.34 -16.42 8.18
N ALA A 399 3.54 -17.63 7.63
CA ALA A 399 4.00 -18.77 8.41
C ALA A 399 5.41 -18.55 8.99
N ASN A 400 6.31 -17.98 8.20
CA ASN A 400 7.67 -17.61 8.64
C ASN A 400 7.62 -16.56 9.76
N MET A 401 6.76 -15.54 9.66
CA MET A 401 6.53 -14.55 10.71
C MET A 401 6.08 -15.20 12.02
N ARG A 402 5.05 -16.06 11.97
CA ARG A 402 4.56 -16.81 13.14
C ARG A 402 5.63 -17.73 13.73
N SER A 403 6.43 -18.38 12.88
CA SER A 403 7.54 -19.24 13.33
C SER A 403 8.60 -18.44 14.08
N MET A 404 9.02 -17.30 13.54
CA MET A 404 10.00 -16.42 14.21
C MET A 404 9.45 -15.85 15.51
N GLN A 405 8.20 -15.39 15.52
CA GLN A 405 7.56 -14.90 16.74
C GLN A 405 7.49 -15.99 17.82
N ARG A 406 7.07 -17.20 17.45
CA ARG A 406 7.03 -18.35 18.37
C ARG A 406 8.40 -18.66 18.94
N PHE A 407 9.45 -18.68 18.11
CA PHE A 407 10.82 -18.89 18.58
C PHE A 407 11.27 -17.78 19.54
N HIS A 408 11.06 -16.51 19.19
CA HIS A 408 11.41 -15.38 20.04
C HIS A 408 10.66 -15.39 21.38
N GLN A 409 9.35 -15.68 21.37
CA GLN A 409 8.55 -15.67 22.59
C GLN A 409 8.74 -16.93 23.45
N ASN A 410 8.76 -18.11 22.86
CA ASN A 410 8.73 -19.37 23.61
C ASN A 410 10.11 -19.92 23.93
N VAL A 411 11.10 -19.65 23.07
CA VAL A 411 12.47 -20.19 23.23
C VAL A 411 13.42 -19.13 23.76
N ARG A 412 13.33 -17.88 23.26
CA ARG A 412 14.16 -16.77 23.78
C ARG A 412 13.52 -16.00 24.93
N HIS A 413 12.29 -16.32 25.29
CA HIS A 413 11.52 -15.64 26.35
C HIS A 413 11.40 -14.13 26.16
N TRP A 414 11.34 -13.67 24.90
CA TRP A 414 11.08 -12.27 24.58
C TRP A 414 9.59 -11.97 24.59
N ASP A 415 9.26 -10.71 24.75
CA ASP A 415 7.87 -10.27 24.75
C ASP A 415 7.15 -10.48 23.40
N ASP A 416 7.90 -10.44 22.32
CA ASP A 416 7.39 -10.52 20.94
C ASP A 416 8.53 -10.77 19.95
N ILE A 417 8.21 -10.90 18.66
CA ILE A 417 9.19 -10.91 17.56
C ILE A 417 10.20 -9.76 17.72
N GLY A 418 11.49 -10.03 17.50
CA GLY A 418 12.54 -9.07 17.80
C GLY A 418 12.63 -7.88 16.85
N TYR A 419 12.18 -8.04 15.59
CA TYR A 419 12.32 -7.02 14.55
C TYR A 419 11.18 -5.99 14.59
N SER A 420 11.46 -4.76 14.17
CA SER A 420 10.43 -3.75 13.93
C SER A 420 9.61 -4.14 12.70
N PHE A 421 10.29 -4.49 11.60
CA PHE A 421 9.69 -4.93 10.35
C PHE A 421 10.45 -6.12 9.75
N VAL A 422 9.73 -6.92 8.98
CA VAL A 422 10.31 -8.04 8.23
C VAL A 422 9.86 -7.95 6.77
N VAL A 423 10.76 -8.17 5.82
CA VAL A 423 10.47 -8.06 4.38
C VAL A 423 10.53 -9.44 3.74
N GLY A 424 9.43 -9.83 3.11
CA GLY A 424 9.32 -11.05 2.30
C GLY A 424 9.77 -10.80 0.85
N SER A 425 10.01 -11.88 0.09
CA SER A 425 10.19 -11.79 -1.37
C SER A 425 8.86 -11.89 -2.12
N ASP A 426 7.75 -11.93 -1.39
CA ASP A 426 6.38 -11.86 -1.91
C ASP A 426 5.94 -10.43 -2.27
N GLY A 427 6.71 -9.40 -1.89
CA GLY A 427 6.45 -8.00 -2.21
C GLY A 427 5.97 -7.15 -1.03
N TYR A 428 5.74 -7.77 0.14
CA TYR A 428 5.20 -7.09 1.32
C TYR A 428 6.24 -6.82 2.41
N VAL A 429 5.94 -5.80 3.22
CA VAL A 429 6.56 -5.59 4.52
C VAL A 429 5.58 -6.12 5.57
N TYR A 430 6.07 -6.89 6.53
CA TYR A 430 5.31 -7.43 7.63
C TYR A 430 5.64 -6.64 8.89
N GLU A 431 4.59 -6.14 9.56
CA GLU A 431 4.75 -5.48 10.83
C GLU A 431 5.18 -6.49 11.91
N GLY A 432 6.35 -6.28 12.50
CA GLY A 432 6.79 -6.95 13.72
C GLY A 432 6.31 -6.17 14.93
N ARG A 433 7.24 -5.52 15.63
CA ARG A 433 6.90 -4.55 16.70
C ARG A 433 6.44 -3.19 16.16
N GLY A 434 6.61 -2.94 14.86
CA GLY A 434 6.10 -1.75 14.19
C GLY A 434 6.85 -0.47 14.53
N TRP A 435 6.17 0.66 14.32
CA TRP A 435 6.77 2.01 14.40
C TRP A 435 6.91 2.55 15.81
N HIS A 436 6.07 2.11 16.75
CA HIS A 436 5.90 2.80 18.03
C HIS A 436 6.56 2.09 19.22
N TRP A 437 7.03 0.85 19.04
CA TRP A 437 7.49 0.00 20.15
C TRP A 437 8.95 -0.45 19.99
N VAL A 438 9.67 -0.46 21.12
CA VAL A 438 11.09 -0.86 21.17
C VAL A 438 11.28 -2.31 20.74
N GLY A 439 12.25 -2.53 19.85
CA GLY A 439 12.69 -3.82 19.32
C GLY A 439 13.46 -4.72 20.29
N ALA A 440 13.81 -5.92 19.83
CA ALA A 440 14.78 -6.82 20.46
C ALA A 440 15.77 -7.39 19.42
N HIS A 441 16.09 -6.62 18.37
CA HIS A 441 16.87 -7.06 17.22
C HIS A 441 18.37 -6.78 17.32
N THR A 442 18.77 -5.71 18.03
CA THR A 442 20.17 -5.27 18.14
C THR A 442 20.48 -4.88 19.58
N ARG A 443 21.17 -5.77 20.32
CA ARG A 443 21.51 -5.58 21.74
C ARG A 443 22.20 -4.22 21.96
N GLY A 444 21.72 -3.43 22.91
CA GLY A 444 22.25 -2.08 23.23
C GLY A 444 21.77 -0.95 22.31
N HIS A 445 21.04 -1.26 21.22
CA HIS A 445 20.66 -0.27 20.20
C HIS A 445 19.16 -0.23 19.87
N ASN A 446 18.35 -1.12 20.45
CA ASN A 446 16.91 -1.28 20.17
C ASN A 446 16.06 0.00 20.35
N THR A 447 16.45 0.91 21.24
CA THR A 447 15.71 2.15 21.53
C THR A 447 16.02 3.29 20.55
N ARG A 448 17.00 3.09 19.67
CA ARG A 448 17.57 4.17 18.83
C ARG A 448 17.29 4.01 17.34
N GLY A 449 16.85 2.83 16.90
CA GLY A 449 16.62 2.56 15.49
C GLY A 449 15.69 1.40 15.24
N PHE A 450 15.14 1.35 14.03
CA PHE A 450 14.29 0.26 13.57
C PHE A 450 15.14 -0.90 13.05
N GLY A 451 14.82 -2.12 13.49
CA GLY A 451 15.41 -3.34 12.94
C GLY A 451 14.55 -3.90 11.82
N VAL A 452 15.10 -3.94 10.61
CA VAL A 452 14.43 -4.46 9.40
C VAL A 452 15.13 -5.73 8.94
N ALA A 453 14.42 -6.86 8.93
CA ALA A 453 14.96 -8.15 8.55
C ALA A 453 14.45 -8.62 7.18
N PHE A 454 15.35 -9.07 6.32
CA PHE A 454 14.97 -9.84 5.13
C PHE A 454 14.78 -11.32 5.49
N VAL A 455 13.65 -11.91 5.08
CA VAL A 455 13.44 -13.36 5.23
C VAL A 455 14.40 -14.11 4.30
N GLY A 456 15.30 -14.91 4.87
CA GLY A 456 16.23 -15.76 4.14
C GLY A 456 17.67 -15.72 4.68
N ASN A 457 18.54 -16.46 4.02
CA ASN A 457 19.99 -16.47 4.25
C ASN A 457 20.69 -15.76 3.08
N TYR A 458 21.35 -14.64 3.39
CA TYR A 458 22.02 -13.79 2.40
C TYR A 458 23.54 -13.74 2.59
N THR A 459 24.12 -14.84 3.07
CA THR A 459 25.57 -14.99 3.13
C THR A 459 26.18 -15.10 1.73
N GLY A 460 25.59 -15.90 0.84
CA GLY A 460 26.09 -16.15 -0.52
C GLY A 460 25.21 -15.62 -1.67
N SER A 461 24.03 -15.09 -1.38
CA SER A 461 23.10 -14.56 -2.39
C SER A 461 22.45 -13.26 -1.91
N LEU A 462 21.84 -12.51 -2.82
CA LEU A 462 21.11 -11.28 -2.52
C LEU A 462 19.60 -11.54 -2.36
N PRO A 463 18.89 -10.71 -1.58
CA PRO A 463 17.43 -10.63 -1.62
C PRO A 463 16.91 -10.24 -3.01
N SER A 464 15.61 -10.46 -3.25
CA SER A 464 14.98 -10.00 -4.49
C SER A 464 15.12 -8.48 -4.68
N ASP A 465 15.20 -8.03 -5.93
CA ASP A 465 15.32 -6.60 -6.26
C ASP A 465 14.16 -5.77 -5.66
N ALA A 466 12.96 -6.34 -5.64
CA ALA A 466 11.79 -5.71 -5.03
C ALA A 466 11.98 -5.50 -3.53
N ALA A 467 12.45 -6.53 -2.80
CA ALA A 467 12.74 -6.41 -1.38
C ALA A 467 13.87 -5.41 -1.10
N LEU A 468 14.95 -5.44 -1.90
CA LEU A 468 16.07 -4.50 -1.79
C LEU A 468 15.61 -3.06 -2.00
N LYS A 469 14.83 -2.78 -3.05
CA LYS A 469 14.25 -1.46 -3.31
C LYS A 469 13.36 -1.00 -2.16
N THR A 470 12.53 -1.89 -1.61
CA THR A 470 11.67 -1.58 -0.48
C THR A 470 12.46 -1.13 0.75
N VAL A 471 13.52 -1.85 1.14
CA VAL A 471 14.31 -1.50 2.33
C VAL A 471 15.25 -0.32 2.08
N ARG A 472 15.79 -0.18 0.86
CA ARG A 472 16.71 0.91 0.50
C ARG A 472 16.01 2.26 0.38
N ASP A 473 14.88 2.28 -0.34
CA ASP A 473 14.26 3.53 -0.78
C ASP A 473 12.87 3.72 -0.16
N VAL A 474 11.96 2.76 -0.34
CA VAL A 474 10.53 2.98 -0.13
C VAL A 474 10.16 3.08 1.35
N LEU A 475 10.62 2.13 2.17
CA LEU A 475 10.34 2.10 3.60
C LEU A 475 10.97 3.29 4.35
N PRO A 476 12.26 3.65 4.15
CA PRO A 476 12.85 4.82 4.80
C PRO A 476 12.20 6.14 4.35
N SER A 477 11.94 6.33 3.05
CA SER A 477 11.27 7.55 2.57
C SER A 477 9.87 7.71 3.17
N CYS A 478 9.11 6.61 3.28
CA CYS A 478 7.82 6.62 3.96
C CYS A 478 7.96 6.98 5.45
N ALA A 479 8.92 6.34 6.16
CA ALA A 479 9.17 6.60 7.57
C ALA A 479 9.59 8.05 7.86
N ILE A 480 10.35 8.68 6.95
CA ILE A 480 10.73 10.09 7.04
C ILE A 480 9.51 10.99 6.91
N ARG A 481 8.66 10.76 5.89
CA ARG A 481 7.42 11.54 5.71
C ARG A 481 6.48 11.43 6.92
N LEU A 482 6.39 10.26 7.52
CA LEU A 482 5.58 10.02 8.72
C LEU A 482 6.23 10.54 10.03
N GLY A 483 7.42 11.14 9.97
CA GLY A 483 8.13 11.62 11.16
C GLY A 483 8.62 10.50 12.09
N HIS A 484 8.74 9.28 11.58
CA HIS A 484 9.24 8.12 12.34
C HIS A 484 10.77 8.00 12.26
N LEU A 485 11.38 8.48 11.17
CA LEU A 485 12.82 8.37 10.90
C LEU A 485 13.38 9.75 10.53
N LEU A 486 14.55 10.10 11.06
CA LEU A 486 15.25 11.33 10.72
C LEU A 486 15.72 11.31 9.25
N PRO A 487 15.67 12.44 8.52
CA PRO A 487 16.17 12.51 7.14
C PRO A 487 17.65 12.13 6.99
N ASP A 488 18.48 12.41 8.00
CA ASP A 488 19.91 12.10 8.05
C ASP A 488 20.22 10.80 8.81
N TYR A 489 19.25 9.87 8.87
CA TYR A 489 19.42 8.60 9.55
C TYR A 489 20.67 7.84 9.08
N LYS A 490 21.16 6.96 9.96
CA LYS A 490 22.30 6.08 9.69
C LYS A 490 21.81 4.68 9.41
N LEU A 491 22.23 4.13 8.27
CA LEU A 491 22.00 2.74 7.89
C LEU A 491 23.21 1.90 8.28
N LEU A 492 22.98 0.82 9.03
CA LEU A 492 24.01 -0.12 9.44
C LEU A 492 23.53 -1.57 9.27
N GLY A 493 24.45 -2.48 8.95
CA GLY A 493 24.22 -3.91 9.10
C GLY A 493 24.40 -4.34 10.56
N HIS A 494 23.65 -5.36 11.00
CA HIS A 494 23.69 -5.86 12.38
C HIS A 494 25.11 -6.14 12.91
N ARG A 495 25.98 -6.74 12.08
CA ARG A 495 27.39 -7.04 12.38
C ARG A 495 28.25 -5.83 12.80
N GLN A 496 27.84 -4.61 12.46
CA GLN A 496 28.60 -3.42 12.82
C GLN A 496 28.44 -3.04 14.29
N LEU A 497 27.46 -3.62 14.98
CA LEU A 497 27.04 -3.23 16.33
C LEU A 497 27.20 -4.36 17.35
N VAL A 498 27.19 -5.61 16.90
CA VAL A 498 27.36 -6.79 17.75
C VAL A 498 28.13 -7.88 17.01
N HIS A 499 28.68 -8.84 17.75
CA HIS A 499 29.37 -10.01 17.19
C HIS A 499 28.37 -10.96 16.50
N SER A 500 28.18 -10.80 15.19
CA SER A 500 27.25 -11.60 14.38
C SER A 500 27.64 -11.52 12.90
N ASP A 501 27.38 -12.59 12.14
CA ASP A 501 27.49 -12.57 10.68
C ASP A 501 26.28 -11.91 9.99
N CYS A 502 25.22 -11.59 10.73
CA CYS A 502 24.04 -10.91 10.19
C CYS A 502 24.43 -9.52 9.62
N PRO A 503 23.98 -9.09 8.43
CA PRO A 503 22.91 -9.65 7.59
C PRO A 503 23.38 -10.61 6.48
N GLY A 504 24.54 -11.25 6.63
CA GLY A 504 25.18 -12.10 5.63
C GLY A 504 26.12 -11.32 4.70
N ASN A 505 27.19 -11.98 4.24
CA ASN A 505 28.29 -11.33 3.52
C ASN A 505 27.86 -10.68 2.21
N ALA A 506 27.11 -11.38 1.36
CA ALA A 506 26.64 -10.83 0.10
C ALA A 506 25.76 -9.59 0.31
N LEU A 507 24.77 -9.66 1.21
CA LEU A 507 23.91 -8.52 1.52
C LEU A 507 24.69 -7.37 2.15
N PHE A 508 25.56 -7.64 3.13
CA PHE A 508 26.35 -6.59 3.78
C PHE A 508 27.27 -5.85 2.80
N ASN A 509 27.90 -6.56 1.86
CA ASN A 509 28.73 -5.94 0.83
C ASN A 509 27.91 -4.98 -0.05
N LEU A 510 26.66 -5.35 -0.37
CA LEU A 510 25.75 -4.46 -1.09
C LEU A 510 25.32 -3.26 -0.23
N LEU A 511 25.04 -3.43 1.06
CA LEU A 511 24.65 -2.33 1.94
C LEU A 511 25.69 -1.21 1.98
N ARG A 512 26.98 -1.53 1.83
CA ARG A 512 28.07 -0.54 1.78
C ARG A 512 27.95 0.45 0.62
N THR A 513 27.18 0.12 -0.41
CA THR A 513 26.95 0.98 -1.57
C THR A 513 25.66 1.79 -1.46
N TRP A 514 24.88 1.62 -0.39
CA TRP A 514 23.59 2.29 -0.23
C TRP A 514 23.76 3.71 0.32
N PRO A 515 22.82 4.62 0.00
CA PRO A 515 22.68 5.87 0.72
C PRO A 515 22.57 5.62 2.23
N HIS A 516 23.01 6.59 3.04
CA HIS A 516 22.98 6.54 4.51
C HIS A 516 23.85 5.43 5.16
N PHE A 517 24.51 4.56 4.40
CA PHE A 517 25.42 3.57 4.98
C PHE A 517 26.52 4.28 5.78
N THR A 518 26.62 3.95 7.06
CA THR A 518 27.63 4.53 7.94
C THR A 518 28.69 3.49 8.26
N ALA A 519 29.93 3.75 7.83
CA ALA A 519 31.08 2.98 8.28
C ALA A 519 31.29 3.25 9.78
N VAL A 520 31.39 2.18 10.57
CA VAL A 520 31.80 2.28 11.97
C VAL A 520 33.29 2.07 11.99
N SER A 521 34.06 3.13 12.22
CA SER A 521 35.43 3.00 12.67
C SER A 521 35.38 2.52 14.12
N LEU A 522 35.75 1.26 14.37
CA LEU A 522 36.19 0.91 15.71
C LEU A 522 37.37 1.85 16.02
N PRO A 523 37.38 2.55 17.16
CA PRO A 523 38.58 3.26 17.55
C PRO A 523 39.69 2.22 17.59
N VAL A 524 40.68 2.36 16.71
CA VAL A 524 41.96 1.69 16.88
C VAL A 524 42.49 2.26 18.18
N THR A 525 42.26 1.56 19.29
CA THR A 525 42.98 1.86 20.51
C THR A 525 44.45 1.75 20.14
N ALA A 526 45.16 2.86 20.27
CA ALA A 526 46.58 2.95 20.04
C ALA A 526 47.34 2.15 21.11
N HIS A 527 47.15 0.85 21.16
CA HIS A 527 47.95 -0.11 21.91
C HIS A 527 47.95 -1.39 21.07
N GLY A 528 49.10 -1.69 20.47
CA GLY A 528 49.27 -2.77 19.48
C GLY A 528 48.66 -4.09 19.95
N ILE A 529 47.71 -4.61 19.18
CA ILE A 529 47.22 -5.97 19.32
C ILE A 529 48.28 -6.89 18.73
N VAL A 530 49.00 -7.60 19.60
CA VAL A 530 49.72 -8.82 19.23
C VAL A 530 48.66 -9.88 18.92
N CYS A 531 48.64 -10.35 17.67
CA CYS A 531 47.82 -11.50 17.29
C CYS A 531 48.52 -12.76 17.81
N THR A 532 47.97 -13.39 18.86
CA THR A 532 48.44 -14.71 19.32
C THR A 532 47.55 -15.78 18.68
N VAL A 533 48.08 -16.50 17.70
CA VAL A 533 47.43 -17.69 17.14
C VAL A 533 47.58 -18.81 18.18
N CYS A 534 46.46 -19.36 18.67
CA CYS A 534 46.50 -20.60 19.45
C CYS A 534 46.46 -21.78 18.47
N SER A 535 47.59 -22.47 18.30
CA SER A 535 47.63 -23.81 17.72
C SER A 535 47.55 -24.83 18.84
N GLU A 536 46.75 -25.89 18.66
CA GLU A 536 46.49 -26.92 19.68
C GLU A 536 47.72 -27.72 20.11
N HIS A 537 48.89 -27.57 19.49
CA HIS A 537 50.11 -28.20 20.01
C HIS A 537 51.35 -27.32 19.79
N THR A 538 52.05 -27.07 20.89
CA THR A 538 53.36 -26.39 21.07
C THR A 538 53.34 -24.88 21.33
N SER A 539 53.77 -24.51 22.54
CA SER A 539 54.01 -23.14 22.98
C SER A 539 55.25 -22.57 22.31
N SER A 540 55.10 -21.82 21.23
CA SER A 540 56.14 -20.92 20.69
C SER A 540 55.48 -19.78 19.90
N ALA A 541 55.67 -18.54 20.35
CA ALA A 541 55.19 -17.35 19.65
C ALA A 541 56.16 -16.95 18.53
N LEU A 542 55.68 -16.83 17.30
CA LEU A 542 56.42 -16.25 16.17
C LEU A 542 55.77 -14.91 15.81
N ALA A 543 56.55 -13.83 15.86
CA ALA A 543 56.14 -12.51 15.40
C ALA A 543 56.25 -12.44 13.87
N LEU A 544 55.15 -12.14 13.17
CA LEU A 544 55.15 -11.89 11.72
C LEU A 544 55.07 -10.38 11.43
N PRO A 545 55.70 -9.89 10.34
CA PRO A 545 55.61 -8.48 9.93
C PRO A 545 54.20 -8.11 9.42
N GLN A 546 53.83 -6.83 9.56
CA GLN A 546 52.52 -6.25 9.20
C GLN A 546 52.01 -6.55 7.79
N SER A 547 52.87 -6.93 6.86
CA SER A 547 52.52 -7.22 5.46
C SER A 547 51.72 -8.51 5.27
N ALA A 548 51.66 -9.39 6.28
CA ALA A 548 51.01 -10.71 6.18
C ALA A 548 49.56 -10.75 6.71
N CYS A 549 49.07 -9.70 7.38
CA CYS A 549 47.72 -9.69 7.96
C CYS A 549 46.58 -9.44 6.94
N LEU A 550 46.89 -9.28 5.65
CA LEU A 550 45.87 -9.03 4.61
C LEU A 550 45.24 -10.31 4.03
N LEU A 551 45.58 -11.50 4.53
CA LEU A 551 45.17 -12.77 3.91
C LEU A 551 44.70 -13.90 4.84
N LEU A 552 44.45 -13.65 6.14
CA LEU A 552 43.93 -14.69 7.04
C LEU A 552 42.63 -14.27 7.76
N ASP A 553 41.58 -15.03 7.48
CA ASP A 553 40.30 -15.08 8.19
C ASP A 553 40.51 -15.29 9.70
N CYS A 554 40.14 -14.29 10.52
CA CYS A 554 39.96 -14.47 11.96
C CYS A 554 38.63 -15.18 12.23
N GLN A 555 38.54 -16.48 11.94
CA GLN A 555 37.51 -17.36 12.50
C GLN A 555 38.03 -17.98 13.80
N HIS A 556 37.15 -18.00 14.81
CA HIS A 556 37.28 -18.63 16.14
C HIS A 556 37.89 -17.79 17.26
N LEU A 557 37.00 -17.20 18.08
CA LEU A 557 37.22 -16.96 19.50
C LEU A 557 36.10 -17.65 20.29
N CYS A 558 36.47 -18.71 21.00
CA CYS A 558 35.63 -19.45 21.93
C CYS A 558 35.29 -18.59 23.15
N TRP A 559 34.04 -18.62 23.61
CA TRP A 559 33.66 -18.12 24.95
C TRP A 559 33.00 -19.23 25.77
N HIS A 560 33.38 -19.28 27.05
CA HIS A 560 33.00 -20.28 28.06
C HIS A 560 31.65 -19.93 28.72
N PRO A 561 30.87 -20.90 29.26
CA PRO A 561 29.45 -20.71 29.61
C PRO A 561 29.13 -19.98 30.93
N SER A 562 30.04 -19.19 31.49
CA SER A 562 29.87 -18.62 32.85
C SER A 562 29.56 -17.13 32.92
N ASP A 563 29.41 -16.44 31.79
CA ASP A 563 29.07 -15.01 31.75
C ASP A 563 27.64 -14.77 31.21
N LEU A 564 26.67 -15.36 31.91
CA LEU A 564 25.21 -15.23 31.67
C LEU A 564 24.63 -13.92 32.25
#